data_AF-A0A7W5B439-F1
#
_entry.id   AF-A0A7W5B439-F1
#
_cell.length_a   1.000
_cell.length_b   1.000
_cell.length_c   1.000
_cell.angle_alpha   90.00
_cell.angle_beta   90.00
_cell.angle_gamma   90.00
#
_symmetry.space_group_name_H-M   'P 1'
#
loop_
_entity.id
_entity.type
_entity.pdbx_description
1 polymer ?
#
loop_
_entity_poly.entity_id
_entity_poly.type
_entity_poly.pdbx_seq_one_letter_code
_entity_poly.pdbx_strand_id
1 'polypeptide(L)'
;MEEAYKTGKVKAIGLSNFLQDDLENILADCEIKPMVNQILAHVSNTPLELIEFFQKNDILVEAYSPIAHGAVLDHVQIKRIADQ
;
A
#
# COMPACT_ATOMS: atom_id res chain seq x y z
N MET A 1 7.24 -2.56 -16.76
CA MET A 1 6.54 -1.35 -16.26
C MET A 1 7.36 -0.09 -16.51
N GLU A 2 8.66 -0.13 -16.23
CA GLU A 2 9.60 0.99 -16.44
C GLU A 2 9.57 1.59 -17.85
N GLU A 3 9.58 0.77 -18.91
CA GLU A 3 9.48 1.26 -20.29
C GLU A 3 8.20 2.06 -20.54
N ALA A 4 7.06 1.61 -20.00
CA ALA A 4 5.79 2.32 -20.13
C ALA A 4 5.84 3.68 -19.42
N TYR A 5 6.55 3.78 -18.30
CA TYR A 5 6.80 5.06 -17.63
C TYR A 5 7.74 5.95 -18.44
N LYS A 6 8.89 5.43 -18.91
CA LYS A 6 9.87 6.19 -19.70
C LYS A 6 9.31 6.71 -21.03
N THR A 7 8.43 5.94 -21.66
CA THR A 7 7.74 6.33 -22.90
C THR A 7 6.54 7.24 -22.65
N GLY A 8 6.23 7.59 -21.40
CA GLY A 8 5.13 8.48 -21.02
C GLY A 8 3.74 7.86 -21.17
N LYS A 9 3.63 6.55 -21.38
CA LYS A 9 2.33 5.84 -21.48
C LYS A 9 1.60 5.79 -20.14
N VAL A 10 2.35 5.77 -19.04
CA VAL A 10 1.84 5.85 -17.67
C VAL A 10 2.55 6.94 -16.89
N LYS A 11 1.85 7.56 -15.94
CA LYS A 11 2.40 8.64 -15.10
C LYS A 11 3.15 8.17 -13.86
N ALA A 12 2.95 6.90 -13.47
CA ALA A 12 3.56 6.29 -12.30
C ALA A 12 3.55 4.76 -12.46
N ILE A 13 4.41 4.08 -11.70
CA ILE A 13 4.47 2.63 -11.58
C ILE A 13 4.58 2.25 -10.11
N GLY A 14 4.02 1.10 -9.74
CA GLY A 14 3.96 0.65 -8.35
C GLY A 14 3.75 -0.85 -8.24
N LEU A 15 3.54 -1.29 -7.01
CA LEU A 15 3.44 -2.67 -6.57
C LEU A 15 2.07 -2.91 -5.91
N SER A 16 1.71 -4.18 -5.72
CA SER A 16 0.53 -4.56 -4.95
C SER A 16 0.77 -5.89 -4.23
N ASN A 17 0.50 -5.91 -2.93
CA ASN A 17 0.73 -7.05 -2.03
C ASN A 17 2.20 -7.46 -1.85
N PHE A 18 3.15 -6.55 -2.06
CA PHE A 18 4.57 -6.86 -1.88
C PHE A 18 4.97 -6.78 -0.39
N LEU A 19 5.78 -7.73 0.06
CA LEU A 19 6.40 -7.75 1.38
C LEU A 19 7.80 -7.11 1.35
N GLN A 20 8.48 -7.11 2.49
CA GLN A 20 9.83 -6.56 2.63
C GLN A 20 10.83 -7.24 1.66
N ASP A 21 10.94 -8.57 1.72
CA ASP A 21 11.86 -9.33 0.88
C ASP A 21 11.57 -9.14 -0.62
N ASP A 22 10.29 -9.00 -0.99
CA ASP A 22 9.89 -8.73 -2.37
C ASP A 22 10.37 -7.35 -2.84
N LEU A 23 10.27 -6.32 -1.98
CA LEU A 23 10.78 -4.99 -2.30
C LEU A 23 12.30 -5.01 -2.41
N GLU A 24 13.00 -5.67 -1.49
CA GLU A 24 14.46 -5.79 -1.53
C GLU A 24 14.93 -6.40 -2.86
N ASN A 25 14.24 -7.44 -3.33
CA ASN A 25 14.49 -8.04 -4.65
C ASN A 25 14.24 -7.05 -5.80
N ILE A 26 13.16 -6.26 -5.75
CA ILE A 26 12.88 -5.25 -6.79
C ILE A 26 13.95 -4.15 -6.78
N LEU A 27 14.34 -3.64 -5.61
CA LEU A 27 15.31 -2.55 -5.48
C LEU A 27 16.72 -2.97 -5.90
N ALA A 28 17.05 -4.26 -5.88
CA ALA A 28 18.34 -4.77 -6.35
C ALA A 28 18.54 -4.57 -7.86
N ASP A 29 17.46 -4.65 -8.65
CA ASP A 29 17.55 -4.72 -10.12
C ASP A 29 16.75 -3.62 -10.86
N CYS A 30 15.88 -2.86 -10.19
CA CYS A 30 15.08 -1.83 -10.86
C CYS A 30 15.89 -0.59 -11.24
N GLU A 31 15.56 0.02 -12.38
CA GLU A 31 16.07 1.33 -12.78
C GLU A 31 15.16 2.46 -12.26
N ILE A 32 13.85 2.21 -12.14
CA ILE A 32 12.87 3.16 -11.63
C ILE A 32 12.21 2.57 -10.39
N LYS A 33 12.51 3.16 -9.23
CA LYS A 33 11.90 2.81 -7.95
C LYS A 33 10.36 2.88 -8.05
N PRO A 34 9.62 1.84 -7.60
CA PRO A 34 8.16 1.91 -7.54
C PRO A 34 7.71 3.04 -6.62
N MET A 35 6.60 3.69 -6.95
CA MET A 35 6.12 4.88 -6.25
C MET A 35 5.05 4.58 -5.19
N VAL A 36 4.38 3.44 -5.32
CA VAL A 36 3.32 2.99 -4.43
C VAL A 36 3.40 1.48 -4.23
N ASN A 37 3.04 0.98 -3.05
CA ASN A 37 2.66 -0.41 -2.82
C ASN A 37 1.25 -0.45 -2.22
N GLN A 38 0.32 -1.08 -2.93
CA GLN A 38 -1.05 -1.24 -2.46
C GLN A 38 -1.18 -2.53 -1.62
N ILE A 39 -1.54 -2.43 -0.34
CA ILE A 39 -1.59 -3.56 0.61
C ILE A 39 -2.92 -3.64 1.38
N LEU A 40 -3.22 -4.80 1.95
CA LEU A 40 -4.39 -4.97 2.81
C LEU A 40 -4.14 -4.19 4.10
N ALA A 41 -4.91 -3.13 4.30
CA ALA A 41 -4.84 -2.36 5.53
C ALA A 41 -6.22 -1.84 5.90
N HIS A 42 -6.64 -2.10 7.14
CA HIS A 42 -7.88 -1.61 7.72
C HIS A 42 -7.74 -1.57 9.24
N VAL A 43 -8.69 -0.97 9.95
CA VAL A 43 -8.63 -0.72 11.41
C VAL A 43 -8.31 -1.97 12.27
N SER A 44 -8.68 -3.17 11.82
CA SER A 44 -8.38 -4.45 12.50
C SER A 44 -7.16 -5.19 11.94
N ASN A 45 -6.54 -4.69 10.88
CA ASN A 45 -5.31 -5.22 10.28
C ASN A 45 -4.48 -4.04 9.73
N THR A 46 -3.62 -3.49 10.58
CA THR A 46 -2.72 -2.39 10.21
C THR A 46 -1.29 -2.91 10.30
N PRO A 47 -0.69 -3.40 9.21
CA PRO A 47 0.66 -3.96 9.22
C PRO A 47 1.70 -2.83 9.34
N LEU A 48 1.83 -2.25 10.54
CA LEU A 48 2.61 -1.03 10.79
C LEU A 48 4.07 -1.15 10.38
N GLU A 49 4.72 -2.27 10.70
CA GLU A 49 6.13 -2.50 10.34
C GLU A 49 6.33 -2.48 8.82
N LEU A 50 5.42 -3.12 8.08
CA LEU A 50 5.45 -3.13 6.62
C LEU A 50 5.20 -1.72 6.06
N ILE A 51 4.21 -1.00 6.62
CA ILE A 51 3.89 0.37 6.21
C ILE A 51 5.11 1.28 6.40
N GLU A 52 5.72 1.24 7.58
CA GLU A 52 6.90 2.04 7.89
C GLU A 52 8.09 1.66 6.99
N PHE A 53 8.28 0.38 6.69
CA PHE A 53 9.35 -0.07 5.82
C PHE A 53 9.22 0.52 4.41
N PHE A 54 8.03 0.45 3.79
CA PHE A 54 7.80 1.07 2.47
C PHE A 54 7.95 2.59 2.51
N GLN A 55 7.42 3.25 3.55
CA GLN A 55 7.54 4.71 3.71
C GLN A 55 8.99 5.16 3.89
N LYS A 56 9.81 4.43 4.66
CA LYS A 56 11.25 4.71 4.82
C LYS A 56 12.04 4.58 3.52
N ASN A 57 11.51 3.84 2.54
CA ASN A 57 12.09 3.70 1.20
C ASN A 57 11.48 4.70 0.18
N ASP A 58 10.77 5.73 0.63
CA ASP A 58 9.99 6.69 -0.18
C ASP A 58 8.95 6.05 -1.12
N ILE A 59 8.31 4.97 -0.67
CA ILE A 59 7.22 4.32 -1.40
C ILE A 59 5.92 4.57 -0.66
N LEU A 60 4.94 5.15 -1.35
CA LEU A 60 3.61 5.40 -0.79
C LEU A 60 2.94 4.06 -0.47
N VAL A 61 2.24 3.99 0.65
CA VAL A 61 1.36 2.84 0.94
C VAL A 61 -0.07 3.23 0.66
N GLU A 62 -0.74 2.44 -0.18
CA GLU A 62 -2.18 2.57 -0.45
C GLU A 62 -2.93 1.39 0.17
N ALA A 63 -3.96 1.67 0.96
CA ALA A 63 -4.77 0.65 1.58
C ALA A 63 -5.85 0.14 0.61
N TYR A 64 -5.87 -1.15 0.29
CA TYR A 64 -7.06 -1.79 -0.27
C TYR A 64 -7.90 -2.47 0.82
N SER A 65 -9.18 -2.66 0.51
CA SER A 65 -10.20 -3.09 1.45
C SER A 65 -10.19 -2.32 2.79
N PRO A 66 -10.11 -0.97 2.78
CA PRO A 66 -9.93 -0.16 3.99
C PRO A 66 -11.09 -0.28 4.99
N ILE A 67 -12.25 -0.73 4.54
CA ILE A 67 -13.45 -1.00 5.36
C ILE A 67 -13.63 -2.49 5.70
N ALA A 68 -12.59 -3.30 5.61
CA ALA A 68 -12.62 -4.75 5.83
C ALA A 68 -13.78 -5.46 5.13
N HIS A 69 -13.98 -5.16 3.83
CA HIS A 69 -15.10 -5.70 3.04
C HIS A 69 -16.50 -5.39 3.63
N GLY A 70 -16.63 -4.29 4.38
CA GLY A 70 -17.86 -3.87 5.06
C GLY A 70 -17.98 -4.34 6.51
N ALA A 71 -17.14 -5.26 6.98
CA ALA A 71 -17.24 -5.81 8.33
C ALA A 71 -17.04 -4.76 9.44
N VAL A 72 -16.26 -3.70 9.17
CA VAL A 72 -16.04 -2.62 10.15
C VAL A 72 -17.30 -1.82 10.45
N LEU A 73 -18.30 -1.84 9.56
CA LEU A 73 -19.51 -1.07 9.70
C LEU A 73 -20.35 -1.53 10.89
N ASP A 74 -20.20 -2.77 11.34
CA ASP A 74 -20.89 -3.33 12.50
C ASP A 74 -20.12 -3.19 13.82
N HIS A 75 -18.91 -2.63 13.78
CA HIS A 75 -18.09 -2.48 14.97
C HIS A 75 -18.61 -1.37 15.88
N VAL A 76 -18.97 -1.72 17.13
CA VAL A 76 -19.61 -0.80 18.10
C VAL A 76 -18.83 0.50 18.30
N GLN A 77 -17.50 0.41 18.40
CA GLN A 77 -16.67 1.61 18.58
C GLN A 77 -16.67 2.52 17.34
N ILE A 78 -16.79 1.96 16.14
CA ILE A 78 -16.79 2.73 14.90
C ILE A 78 -18.14 3.44 14.74
N LYS A 79 -19.26 2.76 15.02
CA LYS A 79 -20.58 3.40 15.08
C LYS A 79 -20.59 4.56 16.08
N ARG A 80 -20.06 4.34 17.29
CA ARG A 80 -19.97 5.37 18.32
C ARG A 80 -19.17 6.61 17.89
N ILE A 81 -18.08 6.44 17.13
CA ILE A 81 -17.29 7.56 16.60
C ILE A 81 -18.03 8.25 15.44
N ALA A 82 -18.74 7.49 14.61
CA ALA A 82 -19.50 8.04 13.47
C ALA A 82 -20.72 8.89 13.90
N ASP A 83 -21.30 8.61 15.08
CA ASP A 83 -22.41 9.37 15.66
C ASP A 83 -21.97 10.65 16.41
N GLN A 84 -20.65 10.94 16.45
CA GLN A 84 -20.09 12.18 17.01
C GLN A 84 -20.01 13.30 15.97
#